data_AF-A0A2V7J1S8-F1
#
_entry.id   AF-A0A2V7J1S8-F1
#
_cell.length_a   1.000
_cell.length_b   1.000
_cell.length_c   1.000
_cell.angle_alpha   90.00
_cell.angle_beta   90.00
_cell.angle_gamma   90.00
#
_symmetry.space_group_name_H-M   'P 1'
#
loop_
_entity.id
_entity.type
_entity.pdbx_description
1 polymer ?
#
loop_
_entity_poly.entity_id
_entity_poly.type
_entity_poly.pdbx_seq_one_letter_code
_entity_poly.pdbx_strand_id
1 'polypeptide(L)'
;MAALSRSGERPPRRLAVRDGAVAGLQAEDVIEHGEAIHDLMETHETLALVTMGIFTVVLAWKLFRRAKLGGAEEAVLRLLSLAGLVGIVWTARIGGKLVFDHAAGIPAATMQAEMRDREAGHHHHPGETEEDEHADSLADSAHRHAPGTPAHKH
;
A
#
# COMPACT_ATOMS: atom_id res chain seq x y z
N MET A 1 31.36 -25.73 -45.13
CA MET A 1 30.01 -26.20 -44.82
C MET A 1 29.61 -25.60 -43.48
N ALA A 2 28.62 -24.69 -43.53
CA ALA A 2 27.82 -24.07 -42.47
C ALA A 2 28.47 -23.61 -41.14
N ALA A 3 28.48 -22.29 -40.97
CA ALA A 3 28.55 -21.56 -39.72
C ALA A 3 27.31 -21.83 -38.83
N LEU A 4 27.48 -21.80 -37.50
CA LEU A 4 26.40 -21.62 -36.53
C LEU A 4 26.94 -20.78 -35.35
N SER A 5 27.07 -19.48 -35.61
CA SER A 5 27.09 -18.45 -34.59
C SER A 5 25.68 -18.34 -34.01
N ARG A 6 25.47 -18.83 -32.78
CA ARG A 6 24.24 -18.58 -32.03
C ARG A 6 24.44 -17.28 -31.24
N SER A 7 24.10 -16.17 -31.87
CA SER A 7 23.83 -14.90 -31.17
C SER A 7 22.60 -15.10 -30.28
N GLY A 8 22.83 -15.32 -28.98
CA GLY A 8 21.78 -15.23 -27.97
C GLY A 8 21.40 -13.76 -27.76
N GLU A 9 20.56 -13.23 -28.65
CA GLU A 9 19.92 -11.94 -28.45
C GLU A 9 18.99 -12.06 -27.23
N ARG A 10 19.38 -11.44 -26.12
CA ARG A 10 18.46 -11.21 -25.01
C ARG A 10 17.52 -10.08 -25.42
N PRO A 11 16.19 -10.28 -25.43
CA PRO A 11 15.27 -9.20 -25.73
C PRO A 11 15.39 -8.11 -24.65
N PRO A 12 15.32 -6.81 -25.02
CA PRO A 12 15.33 -5.74 -24.04
C PRO A 12 14.05 -5.81 -23.21
N ARG A 13 14.18 -6.19 -21.93
CA ARG A 13 13.14 -6.02 -20.91
C ARG A 13 12.96 -4.53 -20.63
N ARG A 14 12.23 -3.85 -21.49
CA ARG A 14 11.66 -2.53 -21.25
C ARG A 14 10.18 -2.67 -21.62
N LEU A 15 9.30 -2.05 -20.84
CA LEU A 15 7.83 -2.19 -20.83
C LEU A 15 7.33 -3.16 -19.75
N ALA A 16 7.48 -2.77 -18.49
CA ALA A 16 6.69 -3.35 -17.38
C ALA A 16 6.19 -2.26 -16.40
N VAL A 17 6.30 -0.97 -16.77
CA VAL A 17 5.98 0.16 -15.88
C VAL A 17 4.67 0.86 -16.28
N ARG A 18 4.10 0.53 -17.44
CA ARG A 18 2.88 1.20 -17.93
C ARG A 18 1.59 0.52 -17.47
N ASP A 19 1.62 -0.79 -17.31
CA ASP A 19 0.39 -1.56 -17.07
C ASP A 19 -0.06 -1.53 -15.61
N GLY A 20 0.86 -1.22 -14.67
CA GLY A 20 0.55 -1.16 -13.24
C GLY A 20 -0.35 0.00 -12.84
N ALA A 21 -0.20 1.18 -13.47
CA ALA A 21 -1.05 2.34 -13.18
C ALA A 21 -2.50 2.11 -13.63
N VAL A 22 -2.67 1.54 -14.83
CA VAL A 22 -4.00 1.21 -15.37
C VAL A 22 -4.66 0.08 -14.58
N ALA A 23 -3.89 -0.93 -14.18
CA ALA A 23 -4.39 -2.01 -13.33
C ALA A 23 -4.81 -1.51 -11.92
N GLY A 24 -4.15 -0.48 -11.38
CA GLY A 24 -4.54 0.17 -10.13
C GLY A 24 -5.91 0.85 -10.24
N LEU A 25 -6.10 1.67 -11.28
CA LEU A 25 -7.37 2.37 -11.55
C LEU A 25 -8.53 1.39 -11.75
N GLN A 26 -8.29 0.26 -12.42
CA GLN A 26 -9.35 -0.71 -12.68
C GLN A 26 -9.77 -1.51 -11.44
N ALA A 27 -8.91 -1.56 -10.41
CA ALA A 27 -9.20 -2.25 -9.16
C ALA A 27 -10.02 -1.39 -8.19
N GLU A 28 -9.99 -0.06 -8.31
CA GLU A 28 -10.74 0.86 -7.44
C GLU A 28 -12.25 0.80 -7.69
N ASP A 29 -12.66 0.67 -8.95
CA ASP A 29 -14.06 0.63 -9.39
C ASP A 29 -14.85 -0.59 -8.87
N VAL A 30 -14.15 -1.63 -8.41
CA VAL A 30 -14.76 -2.94 -8.08
C VAL A 30 -14.99 -3.10 -6.57
N ILE A 31 -14.39 -2.27 -5.73
CA ILE A 31 -14.47 -2.42 -4.27
C ILE A 31 -15.44 -1.39 -3.70
N GLU A 32 -16.46 -1.87 -2.99
CA GLU A 32 -17.48 -1.06 -2.33
C GLU A 32 -16.91 -0.45 -1.05
N HIS A 33 -16.71 0.88 -1.03
CA HIS A 33 -16.18 1.65 0.10
C HIS A 33 -17.24 2.64 0.62
N GLY A 34 -17.29 2.90 1.93
CA GLY A 34 -18.25 3.84 2.53
C GLY A 34 -17.99 5.31 2.17
N GLU A 35 -19.02 6.16 2.23
CA GLU A 35 -19.02 7.56 1.75
C GLU A 35 -17.83 8.40 2.27
N ALA A 36 -17.46 8.26 3.55
CA ALA A 36 -16.32 8.99 4.12
C ALA A 36 -14.94 8.52 3.63
N ILE A 37 -14.83 7.28 3.14
CA ILE A 37 -13.60 6.71 2.58
C ILE A 37 -13.43 7.16 1.13
N HIS A 38 -14.54 7.35 0.42
CA HIS A 38 -14.57 7.72 -0.99
C HIS A 38 -13.82 9.04 -1.26
N ASP A 39 -14.13 10.11 -0.51
CA ASP A 39 -13.46 11.40 -0.67
C ASP A 39 -11.95 11.33 -0.38
N LEU A 40 -11.57 10.50 0.61
CA LEU A 40 -10.17 10.33 1.00
C LEU A 40 -9.39 9.51 -0.04
N MET A 41 -10.05 8.53 -0.65
CA MET A 41 -9.51 7.72 -1.75
C MET A 41 -9.34 8.57 -3.01
N GLU A 42 -10.35 9.33 -3.42
CA GLU A 42 -10.27 10.26 -4.57
C GLU A 42 -9.13 11.27 -4.37
N THR A 43 -8.99 11.80 -3.16
CA THR A 43 -7.87 12.70 -2.83
C THR A 43 -6.52 12.00 -2.96
N HIS A 44 -6.39 10.76 -2.48
CA HIS A 44 -5.16 9.98 -2.60
C HIS A 44 -4.80 9.71 -4.07
N GLU A 45 -5.76 9.30 -4.87
CA GLU A 45 -5.62 9.02 -6.29
C GLU A 45 -5.20 10.28 -7.05
N THR A 46 -5.92 11.38 -6.86
CA THR A 46 -5.63 12.68 -7.49
C THR A 46 -4.20 13.12 -7.19
N LEU A 47 -3.78 13.04 -5.93
CA LEU A 47 -2.41 13.39 -5.54
C LEU A 47 -1.37 12.43 -6.12
N ALA A 48 -1.67 11.14 -6.19
CA ALA A 48 -0.79 10.16 -6.82
C ALA A 48 -0.61 10.45 -8.33
N LEU A 49 -1.70 10.78 -9.04
CA LEU A 49 -1.66 11.14 -10.46
C LEU A 49 -0.91 12.44 -10.70
N VAL A 50 -1.15 13.47 -9.89
CA VAL A 50 -0.44 14.77 -10.00
C VAL A 50 1.06 14.58 -9.76
N THR A 51 1.44 13.87 -8.69
CA THR A 51 2.85 13.63 -8.35
C THR A 51 3.56 12.78 -9.40
N MET A 52 2.91 11.74 -9.91
CA MET A 52 3.39 10.95 -11.04
C MET A 52 3.56 11.83 -12.30
N GLY A 53 2.61 12.71 -12.60
CA GLY A 53 2.68 13.66 -13.71
C GLY A 53 3.90 14.58 -13.61
N ILE A 54 4.13 15.16 -12.43
CA ILE A 54 5.29 16.01 -12.13
C ILE A 54 6.60 15.27 -12.45
N PHE A 55 6.80 14.07 -11.89
CA PHE A 55 8.02 13.32 -12.13
C PHE A 55 8.16 12.83 -13.57
N THR A 56 7.05 12.52 -14.24
CA THR A 56 7.04 12.15 -15.66
C THR A 56 7.52 13.32 -16.52
N VAL A 57 7.05 14.54 -16.26
CA VAL A 57 7.51 15.74 -16.96
C VAL A 57 8.99 16.00 -16.70
N VAL A 58 9.43 15.93 -15.43
CA VAL A 58 10.86 16.10 -15.07
C VAL A 58 11.73 15.07 -15.79
N LEU A 59 11.32 13.81 -15.78
CA LEU A 59 12.05 12.71 -16.42
C LEU A 59 12.08 12.86 -17.94
N ALA A 60 10.94 13.12 -18.57
CA ALA A 60 10.83 13.32 -20.01
C ALA A 60 11.70 14.49 -20.48
N TRP A 61 11.66 15.60 -19.75
CA TRP A 61 12.45 16.78 -20.07
C TRP A 61 13.96 16.53 -19.96
N LYS A 62 14.40 15.84 -18.90
CA LYS A 62 15.80 15.41 -18.76
C LYS A 62 16.23 14.47 -19.89
N LEU A 63 15.38 13.52 -20.26
CA LEU A 63 15.66 12.57 -21.34
C LEU A 63 15.69 13.23 -22.72
N PHE A 64 14.92 14.29 -22.95
CA PHE A 64 14.92 15.04 -24.19
C PHE A 64 16.16 15.93 -24.33
N ARG A 65 16.57 16.61 -23.25
CA ARG A 65 17.70 17.54 -23.30
C ARG A 65 19.09 16.92 -23.19
N ARG A 66 19.19 15.64 -22.76
CA ARG A 66 20.34 14.71 -22.67
C ARG A 66 21.72 15.21 -22.20
N ALA A 67 22.13 16.46 -22.44
CA ALA A 67 23.46 16.98 -22.12
C ALA A 67 23.57 18.51 -21.95
N LYS A 68 22.54 19.31 -22.24
CA LYS A 68 22.60 20.78 -22.05
C LYS A 68 21.34 21.32 -21.34
N LEU A 69 21.44 21.41 -20.02
CA LEU A 69 20.51 22.18 -19.20
C LEU A 69 21.22 23.49 -18.82
N GLY A 70 20.61 24.61 -19.12
CA GLY A 70 21.07 25.89 -18.58
C GLY A 70 20.83 25.92 -17.07
N GLY A 71 21.60 26.72 -16.32
CA GLY A 71 21.49 26.77 -14.86
C GLY A 71 20.07 27.13 -14.35
N ALA A 72 19.34 27.98 -15.09
CA ALA A 72 17.95 28.33 -14.78
C ALA A 72 16.99 27.13 -14.93
N GLU A 73 17.16 26.31 -15.97
CA GLU A 73 16.30 25.14 -16.22
C GLU A 73 16.57 24.05 -15.19
N GLU A 74 17.83 23.89 -14.81
CA GLU A 74 18.19 22.95 -13.75
C GLU A 74 17.60 23.38 -12.40
N ALA A 75 17.60 24.67 -12.09
CA ALA A 75 16.94 25.20 -10.90
C ALA A 75 15.42 24.92 -10.92
N VAL A 76 14.75 25.16 -12.05
CA VAL A 76 13.31 24.86 -12.21
C VAL A 76 13.03 23.36 -12.02
N LEU A 77 13.79 22.48 -12.66
CA LEU A 77 13.61 21.04 -12.51
C LEU A 77 13.89 20.55 -11.09
N ARG A 78 14.86 21.16 -10.39
CA ARG A 78 15.15 20.85 -8.99
C ARG A 78 13.98 21.27 -8.10
N LEU A 79 13.44 22.47 -8.26
CA LEU A 79 12.25 22.92 -7.54
C LEU A 79 11.05 22.02 -7.81
N LEU A 80 10.84 21.65 -9.08
CA LEU A 80 9.76 20.76 -9.48
C LEU A 80 9.93 19.35 -8.87
N SER A 81 11.17 18.86 -8.79
CA SER A 81 11.49 17.58 -8.11
C SER A 81 11.25 17.65 -6.61
N LEU A 82 11.58 18.77 -5.96
CA LEU A 82 11.28 18.99 -4.54
C LEU A 82 9.78 19.05 -4.28
N ALA A 83 9.02 19.72 -5.15
CA ALA A 83 7.56 19.75 -5.08
C ALA A 83 6.98 18.33 -5.22
N GLY A 84 7.48 17.54 -6.18
CA GLY A 84 7.12 16.13 -6.33
C GLY A 84 7.45 15.29 -5.10
N LEU A 85 8.60 15.53 -4.45
CA LEU A 85 8.99 14.82 -3.22
C LEU A 85 8.04 15.14 -2.06
N VAL A 86 7.69 16.41 -1.87
CA VAL A 86 6.69 16.82 -0.87
C VAL A 86 5.35 16.16 -1.16
N GLY A 87 4.95 16.11 -2.42
CA GLY A 87 3.75 15.40 -2.86
C GLY A 87 3.78 13.91 -2.49
N ILE A 88 4.88 13.20 -2.73
CA ILE A 88 5.02 11.78 -2.33
C ILE A 88 4.79 11.59 -0.83
N VAL A 89 5.41 12.43 0.00
CA VAL A 89 5.26 12.36 1.47
C VAL A 89 3.80 12.58 1.87
N TRP A 90 3.14 13.52 1.23
CA TRP A 90 1.74 13.82 1.51
C TRP A 90 0.80 12.69 1.07
N THR A 91 0.97 12.18 -0.16
CA THR A 91 0.23 11.02 -0.67
C THR A 91 0.42 9.79 0.21
N ALA A 92 1.64 9.54 0.70
CA ALA A 92 1.94 8.43 1.59
C ALA A 92 1.23 8.55 2.95
N ARG A 93 1.13 9.76 3.53
CA ARG A 93 0.33 9.96 4.75
C ARG A 93 -1.12 9.59 4.55
N ILE A 94 -1.73 10.06 3.47
CA ILE A 94 -3.14 9.79 3.17
C ILE A 94 -3.33 8.29 2.90
N GLY A 95 -2.43 7.67 2.13
CA GLY A 95 -2.44 6.23 1.88
C GLY A 95 -2.37 5.41 3.16
N GLY A 96 -1.55 5.85 4.13
CA GLY A 96 -1.52 5.25 5.47
C GLY A 96 -2.88 5.30 6.18
N LYS A 97 -3.56 6.46 6.16
CA LYS A 97 -4.90 6.60 6.75
C LYS A 97 -5.94 5.73 6.04
N LEU A 98 -5.84 5.56 4.73
CA LEU A 98 -6.73 4.67 3.99
C LEU A 98 -6.57 3.22 4.49
N VAL A 99 -5.34 2.73 4.63
CA VAL A 99 -5.10 1.33 5.06
C VAL A 99 -5.35 1.11 6.54
N PHE A 100 -4.88 2.00 7.41
CA PHE A 100 -4.91 1.78 8.87
C PHE A 100 -6.18 2.25 9.55
N ASP A 101 -6.72 3.40 9.15
CA ASP A 101 -7.92 3.95 9.80
C ASP A 101 -9.20 3.42 9.14
N HIS A 102 -9.14 3.12 7.84
CA HIS A 102 -10.31 2.78 7.02
C HIS A 102 -10.26 1.38 6.41
N ALA A 103 -9.20 0.61 6.67
CA ALA A 103 -9.01 -0.76 6.17
C ALA A 103 -9.19 -0.89 4.64
N ALA A 104 -8.85 0.16 3.89
CA ALA A 104 -8.88 0.16 2.44
C ALA A 104 -7.97 -0.96 1.91
N GLY A 105 -8.55 -1.85 1.09
CA GLY A 105 -7.88 -3.05 0.56
C GLY A 105 -8.26 -4.37 1.25
N ILE A 106 -9.03 -4.36 2.34
CA ILE A 106 -9.66 -5.57 2.89
C ILE A 106 -11.08 -5.68 2.33
N PRO A 107 -11.44 -6.76 1.61
CA PRO A 107 -12.81 -6.93 1.12
C PRO A 107 -13.81 -6.92 2.28
N ALA A 108 -14.91 -6.17 2.13
CA ALA A 108 -15.96 -6.08 3.15
C ALA A 108 -16.48 -7.46 3.57
N ALA A 109 -16.57 -8.41 2.63
CA ALA A 109 -16.95 -9.80 2.89
C ALA A 109 -15.97 -10.53 3.83
N THR A 110 -14.66 -10.26 3.71
CA THR A 110 -13.64 -10.81 4.61
C THR A 110 -13.78 -10.22 6.00
N MET A 111 -13.99 -8.90 6.11
CA MET A 111 -14.26 -8.25 7.40
C MET A 111 -15.52 -8.79 8.07
N GLN A 112 -16.61 -8.96 7.32
CA GLN A 112 -17.86 -9.52 7.84
C GLN A 112 -17.73 -10.99 8.27
N ALA A 113 -16.97 -11.80 7.54
CA ALA A 113 -16.69 -13.18 7.93
C ALA A 113 -15.90 -13.24 9.24
N GLU A 114 -14.89 -12.39 9.39
CA GLU A 114 -14.07 -12.26 10.60
C GLU A 114 -14.85 -11.71 11.81
N MET A 115 -15.82 -10.80 11.59
CA MET A 115 -16.72 -10.34 12.64
C MET A 115 -17.67 -11.45 13.09
N ARG A 116 -18.27 -12.19 12.14
CA ARG A 116 -19.15 -13.33 12.44
C ARG A 116 -18.41 -14.47 13.15
N ASP A 117 -17.16 -14.75 12.78
CA ASP A 117 -16.33 -15.77 13.42
C ASP A 117 -15.99 -15.40 14.88
N ARG A 118 -15.66 -14.12 15.13
CA ARG A 118 -15.48 -13.60 16.50
C ARG A 118 -16.77 -13.64 17.32
N GLU A 119 -17.89 -13.23 16.75
CA GLU A 119 -19.21 -13.31 17.41
C GLU A 119 -19.58 -14.75 17.77
N ALA A 120 -19.30 -15.71 16.89
CA ALA A 120 -19.52 -17.14 17.14
C ALA A 120 -18.58 -17.73 18.21
N GLY A 121 -17.40 -17.12 18.42
CA GLY A 121 -16.44 -17.49 19.46
C GLY A 121 -16.77 -16.95 20.87
N HIS A 122 -17.70 -16.00 20.99
CA HIS A 122 -18.11 -15.37 22.26
C HIS A 122 -19.45 -15.88 22.78
N HIS A 123 -19.56 -17.19 23.02
CA HIS A 123 -20.64 -17.73 23.84
C HIS A 123 -20.20 -17.72 25.32
N HIS A 124 -20.56 -16.66 26.05
CA HIS A 124 -20.53 -16.70 27.52
C HIS A 124 -21.46 -17.81 27.99
N HIS A 125 -20.93 -18.76 28.76
CA HIS A 125 -21.75 -19.80 29.34
C HIS A 125 -22.66 -19.13 30.39
N PRO A 126 -23.97 -19.45 30.43
CA PRO A 126 -24.85 -18.89 31.46
C PRO A 126 -24.52 -19.56 32.79
N GLY A 127 -23.57 -18.99 33.52
CA GLY A 127 -23.06 -19.53 34.78
C GLY A 127 -21.81 -18.85 35.35
N GLU A 128 -21.24 -17.87 34.67
CA GLU A 128 -20.07 -17.13 35.16
C GLU A 128 -20.55 -15.96 36.04
N THR A 129 -20.62 -16.20 37.34
CA THR A 129 -20.82 -15.16 38.35
C THR A 129 -19.57 -14.30 38.42
N GLU A 130 -19.76 -12.99 38.32
CA GLU A 130 -18.75 -11.97 38.62
C GLU A 130 -18.35 -12.09 40.10
N GLU A 131 -17.18 -12.66 40.36
CA GLU A 131 -16.47 -12.47 41.63
C GLU A 131 -15.29 -11.53 41.37
N ASP A 132 -15.44 -10.31 41.88
CA ASP A 132 -14.38 -9.33 42.06
C ASP A 132 -13.23 -9.93 42.90
N GLU A 133 -12.09 -10.22 42.28
CA GLU A 133 -10.82 -10.34 43.01
C GLU A 133 -9.73 -9.49 42.35
N HIS A 134 -9.66 -8.25 42.82
CA HIS A 134 -8.53 -7.35 42.66
C HIS A 134 -7.40 -7.82 43.60
N ALA A 135 -6.55 -8.77 43.17
CA ALA A 135 -5.29 -9.06 43.86
C ALA A 135 -4.26 -9.78 42.98
N ASP A 136 -3.23 -9.01 42.60
CA ASP A 136 -1.83 -9.46 42.52
C ASP A 136 -1.45 -10.55 41.49
N SER A 137 -1.12 -10.14 40.26
CA SER A 137 -0.33 -10.98 39.34
C SER A 137 0.57 -10.17 38.41
N LEU A 138 1.57 -9.49 38.98
CA LEU A 138 2.79 -9.08 38.26
C LEU A 138 3.76 -10.26 38.03
N ALA A 139 3.27 -11.51 38.07
CA ALA A 139 4.09 -12.71 38.02
C ALA A 139 3.43 -13.84 37.19
N ASP A 140 3.03 -13.59 35.94
CA ASP A 140 2.98 -14.65 34.92
C ASP A 140 2.90 -14.06 33.50
N SER A 141 4.03 -13.60 32.96
CA SER A 141 4.15 -13.24 31.53
C SER A 141 4.32 -14.49 30.65
N ALA A 142 3.51 -15.52 30.88
CA ALA A 142 3.41 -16.66 29.98
C ALA A 142 2.48 -16.29 28.82
N HIS A 143 3.06 -15.86 27.70
CA HIS A 143 2.34 -15.67 26.44
C HIS A 143 1.65 -16.99 26.05
N ARG A 144 0.34 -17.10 26.29
CA ARG A 144 -0.47 -18.18 25.70
C ARG A 144 -0.65 -17.88 24.22
N HIS A 145 -0.07 -18.72 23.37
CA HIS A 145 -0.29 -18.66 21.94
C HIS A 145 -1.76 -18.88 21.60
N ALA A 146 -2.26 -18.16 20.60
CA ALA A 146 -3.58 -18.38 20.04
C ALA A 146 -3.73 -19.84 19.56
N PRO A 147 -4.88 -20.48 19.83
CA PRO A 147 -5.11 -21.86 19.42
C PRO A 147 -4.97 -21.99 17.89
N GLY A 148 -4.11 -22.92 17.45
CA GLY A 148 -3.80 -23.15 16.02
C GLY A 148 -2.37 -22.80 15.58
N THR A 149 -1.53 -22.26 16.46
CA THR A 149 -0.13 -21.98 16.11
C THR A 149 0.72 -23.26 16.22
N PRO A 150 1.39 -23.73 15.13
CA PRO A 150 2.25 -24.91 15.21
C PRO A 150 3.46 -24.66 16.12
N ALA A 151 3.81 -25.65 16.93
CA ALA A 151 4.95 -25.57 17.84
C ALA A 151 6.24 -25.38 17.04
N HIS A 152 6.90 -24.23 17.21
CA HIS A 152 8.24 -24.01 16.69
C HIS A 152 9.25 -24.38 17.78
N LYS A 153 10.25 -25.17 17.43
CA LYS A 153 11.36 -25.50 18.33
C LYS A 153 12.25 -24.26 18.48
N HIS A 154 12.55 -23.90 19.72
CA HIS A 154 13.70 -23.05 20.06
C HIS A 154 15.01 -23.80 19.84
#